data_AF-A0A1N6EFT9-F1
#
_entry.id   AF-A0A1N6EFT9-F1
#
_cell.length_a   1.000
_cell.length_b   1.000
_cell.length_c   1.000
_cell.angle_alpha   90.00
_cell.angle_beta   90.00
_cell.angle_gamma   90.00
#
_symmetry.space_group_name_H-M   'P 1'
#
loop_
_entity.id
_entity.type
_entity.pdbx_description
1 polymer ?
#
loop_
_entity_poly.entity_id
_entity_poly.type
_entity_poly.pdbx_seq_one_letter_code
_entity_poly.pdbx_strand_id
1 'polypeptide(L)'
;MELRARENIATLYFYSACVENRVFDMALSYYVRMLFLLYGVRIAGVINQYHHFRKVTGCGHSYQDCSKYPPAFGIDLLVDESEGVWLESQRHGFKMVLVRPDDNAWAKAVRAMAQSM
;
A
#
# COMPACT_ATOMS: atom_id res chain seq x y z
N MET A 1 -27.02 21.69 -0.87
CA MET A 1 -26.00 21.36 -1.88
C MET A 1 -24.94 20.53 -1.18
N GLU A 2 -25.24 19.24 -1.05
CA GLU A 2 -24.56 18.27 -0.20
C GLU A 2 -23.42 17.64 -1.01
N LEU A 3 -22.17 18.06 -0.74
CA LEU A 3 -20.99 17.43 -1.32
C LEU A 3 -20.78 16.09 -0.60
N ARG A 4 -21.25 15.01 -1.22
CA ARG A 4 -20.94 13.62 -0.84
C ARG A 4 -19.43 13.46 -0.74
N ALA A 5 -18.94 13.33 0.49
CA ALA A 5 -17.60 12.84 0.79
C ALA A 5 -17.46 11.43 0.19
N ARG A 6 -16.88 11.34 -1.02
CA ARG A 6 -16.35 10.06 -1.51
C ARG A 6 -15.22 9.68 -0.57
N GLU A 7 -15.37 8.52 0.04
CA GLU A 7 -14.55 8.06 1.15
C GLU A 7 -13.08 7.94 0.70
N ASN A 8 -12.20 8.76 1.29
CA ASN A 8 -10.75 8.63 1.13
C ASN A 8 -10.28 7.38 1.87
N ILE A 9 -10.44 6.21 1.23
CA ILE A 9 -10.04 4.92 1.78
C ILE A 9 -8.77 4.49 1.06
N ALA A 10 -7.65 4.50 1.77
CA ALA A 10 -6.40 3.92 1.31
C ALA A 10 -6.12 2.60 2.05
N THR A 11 -5.49 1.64 1.38
CA THR A 11 -4.88 0.50 2.05
C THR A 11 -3.38 0.72 2.06
N LEU A 12 -2.80 0.74 3.26
CA LEU A 12 -1.39 1.09 3.44
C LEU A 12 -0.54 -0.18 3.55
N TYR A 13 0.55 -0.22 2.78
CA TYR A 13 1.60 -1.21 2.92
C TYR A 13 2.63 -0.73 3.94
N PHE A 14 2.72 -1.39 5.08
CA PHE A 14 3.76 -1.12 6.06
C PHE A 14 4.84 -2.21 5.99
N TYR A 15 6.05 -1.81 5.59
CA TYR A 15 7.24 -2.62 5.80
C TYR A 15 7.74 -2.32 7.21
N SER A 16 7.55 -3.26 8.13
CA SER A 16 8.31 -3.29 9.37
C SER A 16 9.08 -4.59 9.36
N ALA A 17 10.40 -4.48 9.21
CA ALA A 17 11.30 -5.60 9.40
C ALA A 17 11.08 -6.15 10.81
N CYS A 18 10.85 -7.46 10.91
CA CYS A 18 10.78 -8.24 12.13
C CYS A 18 9.64 -7.91 13.09
N VAL A 19 8.49 -8.59 12.96
CA VAL A 19 7.83 -9.13 14.15
C VAL A 19 7.20 -10.50 13.85
N GLU A 20 7.86 -11.58 14.26
CA GLU A 20 7.37 -12.98 14.20
C GLU A 20 6.19 -13.26 15.16
N ASN A 21 5.71 -12.28 15.91
CA ASN A 21 4.72 -12.45 16.96
C ASN A 21 3.33 -11.90 16.58
N ARG A 22 2.36 -12.80 16.42
CA ARG A 22 0.93 -12.49 16.13
C ARG A 22 0.30 -11.44 17.04
N VAL A 23 0.77 -11.30 18.28
CA VAL A 23 0.24 -10.31 19.25
C VAL A 23 0.61 -8.87 18.86
N PHE A 24 1.79 -8.66 18.28
CA PHE A 24 2.24 -7.34 17.84
C PHE A 24 1.54 -6.88 16.56
N ASP A 25 1.11 -7.81 15.71
CA ASP A 25 0.48 -7.50 14.44
C ASP A 25 -0.86 -6.74 14.62
N MET A 26 -1.71 -7.20 15.53
CA MET A 26 -2.98 -6.54 15.80
C MET A 26 -2.78 -5.17 16.48
N ALA A 27 -1.81 -5.06 17.39
CA ALA A 27 -1.47 -3.82 18.05
C ALA A 27 -0.87 -2.78 17.08
N LEU A 28 0.02 -3.21 16.18
CA LEU A 28 0.62 -2.36 15.14
C LEU A 28 -0.45 -1.88 14.15
N SER A 29 -1.31 -2.77 13.70
CA SER A 29 -2.42 -2.42 12.81
C SER A 29 -3.36 -1.39 13.44
N TYR A 30 -3.68 -1.55 14.73
CA TYR A 30 -4.48 -0.58 15.47
C TYR A 30 -3.75 0.76 15.63
N TYR A 31 -2.48 0.74 15.99
CA TYR A 31 -1.65 1.93 16.13
C TYR A 31 -1.58 2.74 14.82
N VAL A 32 -1.29 2.09 13.69
CA VAL A 32 -1.25 2.75 12.37
C VAL A 32 -2.62 3.33 12.01
N ARG A 33 -3.71 2.58 12.23
CA ARG A 33 -5.07 3.09 11.99
C ARG A 33 -5.38 4.33 12.83
N MET A 34 -5.02 4.34 14.11
CA MET A 34 -5.22 5.48 15.00
C MET A 34 -4.38 6.68 14.59
N LEU A 35 -3.11 6.47 14.22
CA LEU A 35 -2.24 7.53 13.76
C LEU A 35 -2.84 8.21 12.53
N PHE A 36 -3.21 7.46 11.50
CA PHE A 36 -3.82 8.02 10.29
C PHE A 36 -5.16 8.71 10.59
N LEU A 37 -5.97 8.15 11.49
CA LEU A 37 -7.22 8.76 11.91
C LEU A 37 -7.02 10.12 12.60
N LEU A 38 -5.98 10.27 13.43
CA LEU A 38 -5.61 11.56 14.04
C LEU A 38 -5.26 12.62 13.00
N TYR A 39 -4.68 12.21 11.86
CA TYR A 39 -4.43 13.09 10.72
C TYR A 39 -5.63 13.21 9.75
N GLY A 40 -6.80 12.67 10.12
CA GLY A 40 -8.03 12.77 9.32
C GLY A 40 -8.09 11.81 8.11
N VAL A 41 -7.20 10.82 8.05
CA VAL A 41 -7.14 9.83 6.96
C VAL A 41 -7.72 8.50 7.44
N ARG A 42 -8.68 7.96 6.69
CA ARG A 42 -9.23 6.63 6.96
C ARG A 42 -8.49 5.60 6.12
N ILE A 43 -8.05 4.51 6.75
CA ILE A 43 -7.43 3.39 6.04
C ILE A 43 -8.29 2.13 6.17
N ALA A 44 -8.50 1.42 5.06
CA ALA A 44 -9.26 0.16 5.05
C ALA A 44 -8.46 -0.98 5.70
N GLY A 45 -7.17 -1.04 5.40
CA GLY A 45 -6.30 -2.16 5.75
C GLY A 45 -4.89 -1.73 6.08
N VAL A 46 -4.21 -2.58 6.85
CA VAL A 46 -2.76 -2.56 7.04
C VAL A 46 -2.27 -3.93 6.62
N ILE A 47 -1.34 -3.99 5.68
CA ILE A 47 -0.70 -5.23 5.25
C ILE A 47 0.74 -5.19 5.73
N ASN A 48 1.10 -6.14 6.58
CA ASN A 48 2.47 -6.33 7.06
C ASN A 48 3.20 -7.41 6.22
N GLN A 49 4.50 -7.58 6.47
CA GLN A 49 5.32 -8.56 5.76
C GLN A 49 4.83 -10.02 5.94
N TYR A 50 4.36 -10.40 7.12
CA TYR A 50 3.87 -11.76 7.37
C TYR A 50 2.61 -12.10 6.55
N HIS A 51 1.63 -11.19 6.54
CA HIS A 51 0.41 -11.32 5.74
C HIS A 51 0.71 -11.28 4.25
N HIS A 52 1.62 -10.39 3.83
CA HIS A 52 2.14 -10.35 2.46
C HIS A 52 2.72 -11.70 2.06
N PHE A 53 3.73 -12.19 2.79
CA PHE A 53 4.41 -13.43 2.44
C PHE A 53 3.45 -14.62 2.35
N ARG A 54 2.55 -14.75 3.32
CA ARG A 54 1.54 -15.83 3.32
C ARG A 54 0.59 -15.75 2.14
N LYS A 55 0.17 -14.54 1.74
CA LYS A 55 -0.76 -14.35 0.62
C LYS A 55 -0.07 -14.58 -0.71
N VAL A 56 1.10 -13.98 -0.90
CA VAL A 56 1.86 -13.99 -2.16
C VAL A 56 2.47 -15.37 -2.46
N THR A 57 2.86 -16.13 -1.43
CA THR A 57 3.28 -17.54 -1.63
C THR A 57 2.17 -18.37 -2.29
N GLY A 58 0.90 -18.03 -2.06
CA GLY A 58 -0.25 -18.69 -2.70
C GLY A 58 -0.53 -18.25 -4.14
N CYS A 59 0.14 -17.19 -4.64
CA CYS A 59 -0.07 -16.65 -6.00
C CYS A 59 0.86 -17.29 -7.07
N GLY A 60 1.77 -18.18 -6.65
CA GLY A 60 2.72 -18.88 -7.54
C GLY A 60 4.15 -18.35 -7.47
N HIS A 61 5.10 -19.16 -7.96
CA HIS A 61 6.54 -18.90 -7.85
C HIS A 61 6.97 -17.57 -8.48
N SER A 62 6.32 -17.13 -9.56
CA SER A 62 6.64 -15.89 -10.26
C SER A 62 6.50 -14.62 -9.41
N TYR A 63 5.85 -14.69 -8.25
CA TYR A 63 5.62 -13.53 -7.37
C TYR A 63 6.31 -13.65 -6.01
N GLN A 64 6.96 -14.79 -5.71
CA GLN A 64 7.60 -15.04 -4.41
C GLN A 64 8.73 -14.04 -4.09
N ASP A 65 9.39 -13.53 -5.13
CA ASP A 65 10.49 -12.56 -5.02
C ASP A 65 9.99 -11.10 -5.05
N CYS A 66 8.68 -10.86 -5.13
CA CYS A 66 8.13 -9.52 -5.24
C CYS A 66 7.98 -8.91 -3.83
N SER A 67 8.71 -7.83 -3.57
CA SER A 67 8.69 -7.11 -2.29
C SER A 67 7.29 -6.59 -1.95
N LYS A 68 6.57 -6.05 -2.94
CA LYS A 68 5.18 -5.59 -2.76
C LYS A 68 4.32 -6.05 -3.93
N TYR A 69 3.26 -6.81 -3.65
CA TYR A 69 2.32 -7.29 -4.68
C TYR A 69 0.87 -6.87 -4.39
N PRO A 70 0.52 -5.59 -4.62
CA PRO A 70 -0.82 -5.03 -4.46
C PRO A 70 -1.98 -5.85 -5.03
N PRO A 71 -1.87 -6.47 -6.24
CA PRO A 71 -2.97 -7.21 -6.84
C PRO A 71 -3.47 -8.39 -5.98
N ALA A 72 -2.59 -9.05 -5.21
CA ALA A 72 -3.01 -10.15 -4.33
C ALA A 72 -3.97 -9.72 -3.21
N PHE A 73 -4.10 -8.40 -2.99
CA PHE A 73 -4.94 -7.80 -1.96
C PHE A 73 -6.07 -6.95 -2.55
N GLY A 74 -6.27 -6.97 -3.87
CA GLY A 74 -7.29 -6.15 -4.54
C GLY A 74 -6.98 -4.65 -4.46
N ILE A 75 -5.71 -4.27 -4.52
CA ILE A 75 -5.26 -2.87 -4.51
C ILE A 75 -4.80 -2.50 -5.91
N ASP A 76 -5.49 -1.53 -6.52
CA ASP A 76 -5.32 -1.18 -7.93
C ASP A 76 -4.12 -0.26 -8.20
N LEU A 77 -3.70 0.52 -7.19
CA LEU A 77 -2.61 1.48 -7.29
C LEU A 77 -1.70 1.43 -6.06
N LEU A 78 -0.41 1.21 -6.29
CA LEU A 78 0.62 1.42 -5.27
C LEU A 78 1.19 2.84 -5.35
N VAL A 79 1.39 3.47 -4.20
CA VAL A 79 2.15 4.72 -4.06
C VAL A 79 3.34 4.40 -3.16
N ASP A 80 4.55 4.59 -3.67
CA ASP A 80 5.78 4.16 -2.99
C ASP A 80 6.98 4.99 -3.48
N GLU A 81 8.00 5.15 -2.65
CA GLU A 81 9.22 5.90 -2.95
C GLU A 81 10.39 5.03 -3.46
N SER A 82 10.25 3.71 -3.45
CA SER A 82 11.30 2.76 -3.82
C SER A 82 11.39 2.52 -5.33
N GLU A 83 12.57 2.79 -5.90
CA GLU A 83 12.89 2.42 -7.29
C GLU A 83 12.88 0.90 -7.51
N GLY A 84 13.32 0.13 -6.52
CA GLY A 84 13.29 -1.34 -6.61
C GLY A 84 11.87 -1.85 -6.78
N VAL A 85 10.93 -1.30 -5.99
CA VAL A 85 9.51 -1.63 -6.11
C VAL A 85 8.93 -1.12 -7.44
N TRP A 86 9.42 0.01 -7.96
CA TRP A 86 9.04 0.47 -9.29
C TRP A 86 9.48 -0.52 -10.38
N LEU A 87 10.70 -1.03 -10.34
CA LEU A 87 11.17 -2.05 -11.29
C LEU A 87 10.34 -3.35 -11.18
N GLU A 88 10.02 -3.78 -9.95
CA GLU A 88 9.11 -4.90 -9.71
C GLU A 88 7.72 -4.64 -10.30
N SER A 89 7.19 -3.42 -10.20
CA SER A 89 5.89 -3.05 -10.80
C SER A 89 5.87 -3.25 -12.31
N GLN A 90 6.96 -2.90 -12.99
CA GLN A 90 7.11 -3.11 -14.44
C GLN A 90 7.23 -4.59 -14.77
N ARG A 91 7.98 -5.35 -13.95
CA ARG A 91 8.18 -6.79 -14.12
C ARG A 91 6.89 -7.60 -13.90
N HIS A 92 6.08 -7.22 -12.91
CA HIS A 92 4.89 -7.97 -12.49
C HIS A 92 3.58 -7.35 -12.98
N GLY A 93 3.62 -6.22 -13.67
CA GLY A 93 2.48 -5.62 -14.38
C GLY A 93 1.44 -4.96 -13.47
N PHE A 94 1.81 -4.48 -12.28
CA PHE A 94 0.90 -3.73 -11.41
C PHE A 94 1.15 -2.23 -11.51
N LYS A 95 0.09 -1.43 -11.29
CA LYS A 95 0.19 0.03 -11.39
C LYS A 95 0.82 0.61 -10.14
N MET A 96 1.77 1.51 -10.34
CA MET A 96 2.47 2.20 -9.28
C MET A 96 2.72 3.67 -9.65
N VAL A 97 2.67 4.56 -8.67
CA VAL A 97 3.21 5.92 -8.75
C VAL A 97 4.44 5.97 -7.84
N LEU A 98 5.61 6.15 -8.45
CA LEU A 98 6.85 6.41 -7.74
C LEU A 98 6.82 7.87 -7.24
N VAL A 99 6.83 8.07 -5.92
CA VAL A 99 6.83 9.41 -5.31
C VAL A 99 8.21 9.77 -4.81
N ARG A 100 8.56 11.05 -4.91
CA ARG A 100 9.82 11.58 -4.38
C ARG A 100 9.54 12.67 -3.35
N PRO A 101 10.21 12.68 -2.19
CA PRO A 101 9.96 13.68 -1.16
C PRO A 101 10.19 15.13 -1.62
N ASP A 102 11.08 15.32 -2.60
CA ASP A 102 11.42 16.60 -3.22
C ASP A 102 10.48 17.02 -4.36
N ASP A 103 9.62 16.13 -4.83
CA ASP A 103 8.62 16.45 -5.86
C ASP A 103 7.33 17.00 -5.23
N ASN A 104 7.21 18.32 -5.12
CA ASN A 104 6.00 18.97 -4.61
C ASN A 104 4.71 18.66 -5.40
N ALA A 105 4.80 18.10 -6.60
CA ALA A 105 3.66 17.73 -7.43
C ALA A 105 3.24 16.25 -7.29
N TRP A 106 3.90 15.45 -6.45
CA TRP A 106 3.61 14.01 -6.31
C TRP A 106 2.13 13.73 -6.05
N ALA A 107 1.48 14.55 -5.20
CA ALA A 107 0.07 14.40 -4.84
C ALA A 107 -0.88 14.64 -6.02
N LYS A 108 -0.46 15.39 -7.04
CA LYS A 108 -1.20 15.59 -8.28
C LYS A 108 -1.08 14.36 -9.18
N ALA A 109 0.12 13.78 -9.29
CA ALA A 109 0.36 12.56 -10.06
C ALA A 109 -0.45 11.37 -9.50
N VAL A 110 -0.44 11.18 -8.18
CA VAL A 110 -1.26 10.14 -7.51
C VAL A 110 -2.74 10.33 -7.82
N ARG A 111 -3.26 11.56 -7.71
CA ARG A 111 -4.67 11.86 -8.00
C ARG A 111 -5.03 11.60 -9.46
N ALA A 112 -4.19 12.03 -10.40
CA ALA A 112 -4.43 11.82 -11.82
C ALA A 112 -4.46 10.33 -12.17
N MET A 113 -3.54 9.54 -11.59
CA MET A 113 -3.49 8.10 -11.79
C MET A 113 -4.71 7.40 -11.17
N ALA A 114 -5.11 7.76 -9.95
CA ALA A 114 -6.28 7.18 -9.31
C ALA A 114 -7.60 7.51 -10.05
N GLN A 115 -7.67 8.65 -10.73
CA GLN A 115 -8.85 9.08 -11.50
C GLN A 115 -8.95 8.42 -12.89
N SER A 116 -7.88 7.81 -13.39
CA SER A 116 -7.85 7.14 -14.70
C SER A 116 -8.10 5.63 -14.62
N MET A 117 -8.36 5.12 -13.41
CA MET A 117 -8.75 3.73 -13.15
C MET A 117 -10.27 3.60 -13.05
#